data_AF-A0AAV2SFV8-F1
#
_entry.id   AF-A0AAV2SFV8-F1
#
_cell.length_a   1.000
_cell.length_b   1.000
_cell.length_c   1.000
_cell.angle_alpha   90.00
_cell.angle_beta   90.00
_cell.angle_gamma   90.00
#
_symmetry.space_group_name_H-M   'P 1'
#
loop_
_entity.id
_entity.type
_entity.pdbx_description
1 polymer ?
#
loop_
_entity_poly.entity_id
_entity_poly.type
_entity_poly.pdbx_seq_one_letter_code
_entity_poly.pdbx_strand_id
1 'polypeptide(L)'
;SAFWFFYGYMTSCGFGDSYGGHDADWEHIYVKVEKLGTIAEKLGSIQFYQKNGWYTRNRGSYEVDGTHPIVYVGKNHHGSYHDDGGWPGGCGYYEDYRNPGDANMMMNTWMKLEELGGGQDKPTFMRDETNVNFNHIPQPLNRAETYRVCHLKGCESSGCSKSHYDEDTFF
;
A
#
# COMPACT_ATOMS: atom_id res chain seq x y z
N SER A 1 -4.13 -7.83 7.59
CA SER A 1 -3.69 -8.56 6.40
C SER A 1 -2.90 -7.66 5.46
N ALA A 2 -1.93 -8.24 4.76
CA ALA A 2 -1.13 -7.61 3.71
C ALA A 2 -1.83 -7.72 2.36
N PHE A 3 -1.93 -6.61 1.62
CA PHE A 3 -2.38 -6.62 0.23
C PHE A 3 -1.30 -5.98 -0.63
N TRP A 4 -0.77 -6.75 -1.57
CA TRP A 4 0.31 -6.35 -2.46
C TRP A 4 -0.21 -6.13 -3.87
N PHE A 5 0.34 -5.14 -4.57
CA PHE A 5 0.01 -4.80 -5.94
C PHE A 5 1.28 -4.41 -6.70
N PHE A 6 1.27 -4.67 -8.01
CA PHE A 6 2.44 -4.54 -8.87
C PHE A 6 2.26 -3.37 -9.84
N TYR A 7 3.30 -2.55 -9.98
CA TYR A 7 3.40 -1.55 -11.03
C TYR A 7 4.54 -1.89 -11.98
N GLY A 8 4.28 -1.76 -13.29
CA GLY A 8 5.29 -2.05 -14.30
C GLY A 8 6.42 -1.02 -14.38
N TYR A 9 6.14 0.23 -14.03
CA TYR A 9 7.11 1.32 -14.15
C TYR A 9 6.77 2.47 -13.21
N MET A 10 7.78 2.98 -12.49
CA MET A 10 7.71 4.21 -11.71
C MET A 10 8.55 5.31 -12.39
N THR A 11 7.96 6.49 -12.56
CA THR A 11 8.68 7.64 -13.14
C THR A 11 9.54 8.33 -12.07
N SER A 12 10.66 8.94 -12.46
CA SER A 12 11.46 9.76 -11.55
C SER A 12 10.66 10.99 -11.08
N CYS A 13 10.85 11.39 -9.82
CA CYS A 13 10.36 12.68 -9.37
C CYS A 13 11.38 13.79 -9.62
N GLY A 14 10.94 14.88 -10.24
CA GLY A 14 11.66 16.15 -10.32
C GLY A 14 12.32 16.40 -11.68
N PHE A 15 13.06 17.51 -11.78
CA PHE A 15 13.85 17.83 -12.97
C PHE A 15 15.15 17.02 -12.94
N GLY A 16 15.14 15.87 -13.61
CA GLY A 16 16.30 14.99 -13.81
C GLY A 16 16.10 13.61 -13.20
N ASP A 17 16.60 12.59 -13.89
CA ASP A 17 16.45 11.15 -13.59
C ASP A 17 17.10 10.69 -12.26
N SER A 18 17.51 11.62 -11.39
CA SER A 18 18.31 11.34 -10.19
C SER A 18 17.52 10.78 -9.01
N TYR A 19 16.18 10.73 -9.09
CA TYR A 19 15.31 10.19 -8.04
C TYR A 19 14.60 8.89 -8.45
N GLY A 20 15.36 7.97 -9.03
CA GLY A 20 15.09 6.54 -8.89
C GLY A 20 13.83 6.04 -9.60
N GLY A 21 13.55 6.52 -10.81
CA GLY A 21 12.60 5.81 -11.67
C GLY A 21 13.14 4.42 -11.99
N HIS A 22 12.29 3.40 -11.96
CA HIS A 22 12.68 2.03 -12.25
C HIS A 22 11.52 1.20 -12.81
N ASP A 23 11.90 0.17 -13.56
CA ASP A 23 11.00 -0.88 -13.99
C ASP A 23 10.68 -1.79 -12.81
N ALA A 24 9.43 -2.25 -12.77
CA ALA A 24 8.82 -3.07 -11.72
C ALA A 24 8.75 -2.35 -10.37
N ASP A 25 7.63 -2.47 -9.64
CA ASP A 25 7.56 -2.11 -8.23
C ASP A 25 6.47 -2.90 -7.51
N TRP A 26 6.72 -3.21 -6.25
CA TRP A 26 5.80 -3.90 -5.36
C TRP A 26 5.37 -2.98 -4.24
N GLU A 27 4.13 -2.54 -4.32
CA GLU A 27 3.50 -1.67 -3.34
C GLU A 27 2.45 -2.43 -2.52
N HIS A 28 2.10 -1.88 -1.36
CA HIS A 28 1.18 -2.56 -0.46
C HIS A 28 0.43 -1.64 0.50
N ILE A 29 -0.63 -2.19 1.09
CA ILE A 29 -1.32 -1.64 2.26
C ILE A 29 -1.46 -2.72 3.35
N TYR A 30 -1.65 -2.28 4.59
CA TYR A 30 -2.15 -3.15 5.65
C TYR A 30 -3.55 -2.78 6.07
N VAL A 31 -4.46 -3.75 5.99
CA VAL A 31 -5.81 -3.62 6.54
C VAL A 31 -5.85 -4.38 7.85
N LYS A 32 -6.06 -3.67 8.96
CA LYS A 32 -6.37 -4.26 10.26
C LYS A 32 -7.87 -4.39 10.38
N VAL A 33 -8.30 -5.61 10.59
CA VAL A 33 -9.71 -5.98 10.69
C VAL A 33 -10.00 -6.10 12.19
N GLU A 34 -10.82 -5.21 12.72
CA GLU A 34 -11.30 -5.30 14.10
C GLU A 34 -12.40 -6.36 14.17
N LYS A 35 -12.29 -7.31 15.11
CA LYS A 35 -13.39 -8.24 15.38
C LYS A 35 -14.43 -7.57 16.28
N LEU A 36 -15.20 -6.65 15.72
CA LEU A 36 -16.42 -6.16 16.36
C LEU A 36 -17.59 -7.08 15.95
N GLY A 37 -18.53 -7.29 16.87
CA GLY A 37 -19.47 -8.42 16.89
C GLY A 37 -20.42 -8.57 15.68
N THR A 38 -20.37 -7.70 14.68
CA THR A 38 -21.15 -7.80 13.44
C THR A 38 -20.29 -7.66 12.17
N ILE A 39 -20.73 -8.22 11.04
CA ILE A 39 -19.99 -8.20 9.76
C ILE A 39 -19.72 -6.78 9.24
N ALA A 40 -20.63 -5.83 9.51
CA ALA A 40 -20.49 -4.43 9.09
C ALA A 40 -19.45 -3.65 9.92
N GLU A 41 -18.96 -4.20 11.03
CA GLU A 41 -18.01 -3.54 11.94
C GLU A 41 -16.57 -4.07 11.82
N LYS A 42 -16.29 -4.86 10.78
CA LYS A 42 -15.02 -5.59 10.69
C LYS A 42 -13.82 -4.76 10.20
N LEU A 43 -14.02 -3.63 9.55
CA LEU A 43 -12.91 -2.77 9.11
C LEU A 43 -12.45 -1.88 10.27
N GLY A 44 -11.21 -2.08 10.73
CA GLY A 44 -10.58 -1.24 11.76
C GLY A 44 -9.73 -0.15 11.14
N SER A 45 -8.42 -0.21 11.37
CA SER A 45 -7.45 0.74 10.83
C SER A 45 -6.70 0.24 9.58
N ILE A 46 -6.26 1.17 8.74
CA ILE A 46 -5.47 0.89 7.53
C ILE A 46 -4.15 1.63 7.63
N GLN A 47 -3.08 0.95 7.24
CA GLN A 47 -1.76 1.55 7.08
C GLN A 47 -1.48 1.77 5.60
N PHE A 48 -1.19 3.02 5.30
CA PHE A 48 -0.85 3.54 3.99
C PHE A 48 0.66 3.74 3.92
N TYR A 49 1.30 3.11 2.94
CA TYR A 49 2.74 3.06 2.73
C TYR A 49 3.21 3.97 1.62
N GLN A 50 4.39 4.53 1.82
CA GLN A 50 5.18 5.11 0.75
C GLN A 50 6.66 4.91 1.08
N LYS A 51 7.39 4.25 0.18
CA LYS A 51 8.79 3.86 0.40
C LYS A 51 8.92 3.11 1.74
N ASN A 52 9.81 3.59 2.63
CA ASN A 52 10.06 2.98 3.94
C ASN A 52 9.17 3.55 5.07
N GLY A 53 8.19 4.40 4.75
CA GLY A 53 7.34 5.07 5.74
C GLY A 53 5.87 4.67 5.60
N TRP A 54 5.13 4.75 6.71
CA TRP A 54 3.69 4.51 6.71
C TRP A 54 2.97 5.42 7.70
N TYR A 55 1.67 5.54 7.51
CA TYR A 55 0.77 6.17 8.46
C TYR A 55 -0.53 5.39 8.58
N THR A 56 -1.13 5.44 9.77
CA THR A 56 -2.34 4.70 10.10
C THR A 56 -3.56 5.61 10.05
N ARG A 57 -4.67 5.12 9.51
CA ARG A 57 -5.97 5.79 9.53
C ARG A 57 -7.03 4.85 10.09
N ASN A 58 -7.75 5.30 11.11
CA ASN A 58 -8.83 4.54 11.72
C ASN A 58 -10.09 4.62 10.85
N ARG A 59 -11.03 3.71 11.08
CA ARG A 59 -12.31 3.68 10.36
C ARG A 59 -12.99 5.05 10.38
N GLY A 60 -13.59 5.43 9.25
CA GLY A 60 -14.24 6.73 9.08
C GLY A 60 -13.28 7.87 8.70
N SER A 61 -11.98 7.58 8.63
CA SER A 61 -10.97 8.55 8.20
C SER A 61 -10.27 8.18 6.88
N TYR A 62 -10.86 7.24 6.16
CA TYR A 62 -10.55 6.80 4.80
C TYR A 62 -11.86 6.42 4.09
N GLU A 63 -11.86 6.47 2.76
CA GLU A 63 -13.03 6.13 1.94
C GLU A 63 -13.24 4.61 1.80
N VAL A 64 -14.49 4.19 1.63
CA VAL A 64 -14.88 2.78 1.50
C VAL A 64 -15.96 2.59 0.43
N ASP A 65 -15.82 1.52 -0.35
CA ASP A 65 -16.88 0.92 -1.18
C ASP A 65 -17.40 -0.35 -0.49
N GLY A 66 -18.49 -0.19 0.27
CA GLY A 66 -19.06 -1.24 1.11
C GLY A 66 -18.07 -1.73 2.19
N THR A 67 -17.43 -2.87 1.96
CA THR A 67 -16.41 -3.47 2.83
C THR A 67 -14.99 -3.34 2.30
N HIS A 68 -14.79 -2.59 1.21
CA HIS A 68 -13.50 -2.47 0.54
C HIS A 68 -12.97 -1.04 0.72
N PRO A 69 -11.83 -0.86 1.38
CA PRO A 69 -11.20 0.45 1.44
C PRO A 69 -10.77 0.96 0.07
N ILE A 70 -10.97 2.24 -0.16
CA ILE A 70 -10.45 2.93 -1.34
C ILE A 70 -9.06 3.44 -1.01
N VAL A 71 -8.11 3.14 -1.89
CA VAL A 71 -6.71 3.55 -1.78
C VAL A 71 -6.33 4.32 -3.03
N TYR A 72 -5.87 5.55 -2.83
CA TYR A 72 -5.34 6.39 -3.87
C TYR A 72 -3.85 6.12 -4.05
N VAL A 73 -3.40 6.14 -5.30
CA VAL A 73 -2.02 5.83 -5.66
C VAL A 73 -1.35 7.10 -6.16
N GLY A 74 -0.21 7.43 -5.56
CA GLY A 74 0.63 8.55 -6.00
C GLY A 74 1.13 8.34 -7.42
N LYS A 75 0.98 9.36 -8.27
CA LYS A 75 1.31 9.27 -9.69
C LYS A 75 2.81 9.08 -9.93
N ASN A 76 3.66 9.62 -9.05
CA ASN A 76 5.10 9.66 -9.29
C ASN A 76 5.86 8.62 -8.47
N HIS A 77 5.47 8.37 -7.21
CA HIS A 77 6.19 7.45 -6.31
C HIS A 77 5.35 6.28 -5.82
N HIS A 78 4.18 6.05 -6.41
CA HIS A 78 3.29 4.91 -6.12
C HIS A 78 2.95 4.68 -4.63
N GLY A 79 3.11 5.72 -3.81
CA GLY A 79 2.63 5.69 -2.44
C GLY A 79 1.13 5.41 -2.41
N SER A 80 0.69 4.73 -1.37
CA SER A 80 -0.71 4.50 -1.08
C SER A 80 -1.23 5.58 -0.14
N TYR A 81 -2.46 6.01 -0.37
CA TYR A 81 -3.06 7.11 0.37
C TYR A 81 -4.56 6.96 0.60
N HIS A 82 -5.04 7.62 1.66
CA HIS A 82 -6.44 7.62 2.07
C HIS A 82 -7.33 8.66 1.36
N ASP A 83 -6.71 9.62 0.65
CA ASP A 83 -7.38 10.75 -0.01
C ASP A 83 -6.80 10.99 -1.42
N ASP A 84 -7.54 11.71 -2.26
CA ASP A 84 -7.21 12.10 -3.64
C ASP A 84 -6.31 13.35 -3.73
N GLY A 85 -5.60 13.67 -2.64
CA GLY A 85 -4.85 14.91 -2.52
C GLY A 85 -3.51 14.95 -3.26
N GLY A 86 -2.63 15.83 -2.77
CA GLY A 86 -1.33 16.09 -3.36
C GLY A 86 -1.35 17.29 -4.30
N TRP A 87 -0.17 17.64 -4.81
CA TRP A 87 0.01 18.81 -5.67
C TRP A 87 0.40 18.37 -7.08
N PRO A 88 -0.18 18.92 -8.16
CA PRO A 88 0.25 18.60 -9.51
C PRO A 88 1.77 18.75 -9.69
N GLY A 89 2.44 17.65 -10.05
CA GLY A 89 3.91 17.60 -10.18
C GLY A 89 4.68 17.46 -8.87
N GLY A 90 3.98 17.46 -7.73
CA GLY A 90 4.54 17.12 -6.42
C GLY A 90 4.80 15.62 -6.29
N CYS A 91 5.73 15.31 -5.41
CA CYS A 91 6.15 13.93 -5.12
C CYS A 91 6.67 13.75 -3.69
N GLY A 92 6.67 14.82 -2.90
CA GLY A 92 6.89 14.73 -1.46
C GLY A 92 5.85 13.79 -0.83
N TYR A 93 6.10 13.40 0.43
CA TYR A 93 5.36 12.30 1.03
C TYR A 93 3.84 12.48 0.94
N TYR A 94 3.30 13.68 1.18
CA TYR A 94 1.86 13.95 1.00
C TYR A 94 1.53 14.77 -0.25
N GLU A 95 2.55 15.13 -1.02
CA GLU A 95 2.43 15.99 -2.19
C GLU A 95 2.34 15.17 -3.47
N ASP A 96 2.64 13.87 -3.42
CA ASP A 96 2.49 13.00 -4.58
C ASP A 96 1.07 13.08 -5.11
N TYR A 97 0.99 13.53 -6.35
CA TYR A 97 -0.27 13.90 -6.96
C TYR A 97 -1.11 12.66 -7.18
N ARG A 98 -2.35 12.70 -6.69
CA ARG A 98 -3.36 11.70 -6.99
C ARG A 98 -4.46 12.39 -7.76
N ASN A 99 -4.78 11.84 -8.92
CA ASN A 99 -5.90 12.29 -9.70
C ASN A 99 -6.45 11.07 -10.43
N PRO A 100 -7.48 10.41 -9.85
CA PRO A 100 -8.08 9.25 -10.49
C PRO A 100 -8.75 9.60 -11.84
N GLY A 101 -8.88 10.89 -12.17
CA GLY A 101 -9.46 11.37 -13.43
C GLY A 101 -10.90 10.91 -13.62
N ASP A 102 -11.38 11.00 -14.87
CA ASP A 102 -12.78 10.69 -15.22
C ASP A 102 -12.99 9.26 -15.77
N ALA A 103 -11.94 8.42 -15.82
CA ALA A 103 -12.00 7.12 -16.49
C ALA A 103 -11.18 6.03 -15.79
N ASN A 104 -11.86 4.99 -15.28
CA ASN A 104 -11.42 3.60 -15.10
C ASN A 104 -9.99 3.30 -14.57
N MET A 105 -9.27 4.26 -13.97
CA MET A 105 -7.99 4.02 -13.29
C MET A 105 -8.19 3.44 -11.88
N MET A 106 -9.36 2.84 -11.65
CA MET A 106 -9.69 2.11 -10.44
C MET A 106 -9.42 0.62 -10.67
N MET A 107 -8.66 0.01 -9.77
CA MET A 107 -8.45 -1.43 -9.74
C MET A 107 -9.23 -2.02 -8.56
N ASN A 108 -10.31 -2.74 -8.87
CA ASN A 108 -11.05 -3.53 -7.88
C ASN A 108 -10.25 -4.78 -7.54
N THR A 109 -9.36 -4.68 -6.56
CA THR A 109 -8.38 -5.73 -6.20
C THR A 109 -9.04 -7.05 -5.83
N TRP A 110 -10.26 -7.02 -5.28
CA TRP A 110 -11.02 -8.22 -4.90
C TRP A 110 -11.51 -9.06 -6.08
N MET A 111 -11.50 -8.52 -7.31
CA MET A 111 -11.90 -9.27 -8.50
C MET A 111 -10.88 -10.32 -8.92
N LYS A 112 -9.62 -10.17 -8.51
CA LYS A 112 -8.53 -11.13 -8.77
C LYS A 112 -7.51 -11.11 -7.63
N LEU A 113 -7.90 -11.69 -6.50
CA LEU A 113 -7.05 -11.79 -5.32
C LEU A 113 -6.40 -13.18 -5.27
N GLU A 114 -5.07 -13.21 -5.33
CA GLU A 114 -4.28 -14.44 -5.23
C GLU A 114 -3.53 -14.45 -3.90
N GLU A 115 -3.69 -15.52 -3.12
CA GLU A 115 -2.96 -15.68 -1.87
C GLU A 115 -1.47 -15.91 -2.17
N LEU A 116 -0.63 -15.05 -1.59
CA LEU A 116 0.82 -15.21 -1.63
C LEU A 116 1.25 -16.48 -0.89
N GLY A 117 2.14 -17.26 -1.50
CA GLY A 117 2.71 -18.44 -0.86
C GLY A 117 3.93 -19.00 -1.60
N GLY A 118 4.73 -19.79 -0.90
CA GLY A 118 5.93 -20.46 -1.43
C GLY A 118 5.67 -21.88 -1.94
N GLY A 119 4.41 -22.35 -1.92
CA GLY A 119 4.05 -23.71 -2.32
C GLY A 119 4.29 -24.01 -3.79
N GLN A 120 4.46 -25.29 -4.14
CA GLN A 120 4.73 -25.69 -5.52
C GLN A 120 3.57 -25.37 -6.49
N ASP A 121 2.37 -25.20 -5.97
CA ASP A 121 1.15 -24.77 -6.62
C ASP A 121 1.11 -23.28 -6.98
N LYS A 122 2.06 -22.48 -6.47
CA LYS A 122 2.12 -21.03 -6.69
C LYS A 122 2.96 -20.69 -7.93
N PRO A 123 2.64 -19.59 -8.63
CA PRO A 123 3.45 -19.10 -9.76
C PRO A 123 4.92 -18.93 -9.38
N THR A 124 5.81 -19.18 -10.34
CA THR A 124 7.26 -19.12 -10.13
C THR A 124 7.72 -17.78 -9.57
N PHE A 125 7.11 -16.68 -10.01
CA PHE A 125 7.45 -15.34 -9.54
C PHE A 125 7.21 -15.11 -8.03
N MET A 126 6.32 -15.87 -7.38
CA MET A 126 6.07 -15.77 -5.93
C MET A 126 7.07 -16.58 -5.10
N ARG A 127 7.83 -17.48 -5.75
CA ARG A 127 8.74 -18.42 -5.08
C ARG A 127 10.20 -18.14 -5.41
N ASP A 128 10.45 -17.20 -6.32
CA ASP A 128 11.79 -16.90 -6.81
C ASP A 128 12.50 -15.92 -5.89
N GLU A 129 13.34 -16.46 -5.02
CA GLU A 129 14.14 -15.69 -4.06
C GLU A 129 15.27 -14.87 -4.71
N THR A 130 15.57 -15.11 -5.99
CA THR A 130 16.64 -14.38 -6.71
C THR A 130 16.21 -12.99 -7.17
N ASN A 131 14.90 -12.71 -7.16
CA ASN A 131 14.26 -11.47 -7.61
C ASN A 131 14.53 -11.10 -9.07
N VAL A 132 15.10 -11.99 -9.90
CA VAL A 132 15.44 -11.67 -11.30
C VAL A 132 14.20 -11.35 -12.14
N ASN A 133 13.03 -11.89 -11.78
CA ASN A 133 11.77 -11.61 -12.48
C ASN A 133 11.26 -10.19 -12.28
N PHE A 134 11.79 -9.45 -11.29
CA PHE A 134 11.34 -8.10 -10.92
C PHE A 134 12.49 -7.12 -10.82
N ASN A 135 13.47 -7.20 -11.73
CA ASN A 135 14.60 -6.26 -11.75
C ASN A 135 15.36 -6.19 -10.41
N HIS A 136 15.53 -7.36 -9.76
CA HIS A 136 16.12 -7.52 -8.43
C HIS A 136 15.34 -6.90 -7.26
N ILE A 137 14.10 -6.47 -7.48
CA ILE A 137 13.21 -5.97 -6.42
C ILE A 137 12.70 -7.16 -5.59
N PRO A 138 12.85 -7.12 -4.25
CA PRO A 138 12.38 -8.18 -3.38
C PRO A 138 10.89 -8.48 -3.56
N GLN A 139 10.58 -9.75 -3.81
CA GLN A 139 9.20 -10.22 -3.86
C GLN A 139 8.47 -10.04 -2.51
N PRO A 140 7.13 -9.91 -2.51
CA PRO A 140 6.33 -9.71 -1.29
C PRO A 140 6.62 -10.67 -0.13
N LEU A 141 6.85 -11.97 -0.39
CA LEU A 141 7.09 -12.94 0.68
C LEU A 141 8.41 -12.71 1.44
N ASN A 142 9.37 -12.01 0.83
CA ASN A 142 10.67 -11.71 1.42
C ASN A 142 10.72 -10.32 2.08
N ARG A 143 9.57 -9.63 2.18
CA ARG A 143 9.42 -8.32 2.81
C ARG A 143 9.04 -8.49 4.27
N ALA A 144 9.75 -7.84 5.18
CA ALA A 144 9.51 -7.93 6.63
C ALA A 144 8.08 -7.52 7.01
N GLU A 145 7.54 -6.60 6.24
CA GLU A 145 6.23 -6.01 6.37
C GLU A 145 5.12 -7.07 6.16
N THR A 146 5.36 -8.11 5.35
CA THR A 146 4.41 -9.21 5.10
C THR A 146 4.08 -10.03 6.35
N TYR A 147 5.05 -10.25 7.25
CA TYR A 147 4.87 -11.11 8.43
C TYR A 147 4.89 -10.35 9.76
N ARG A 148 5.17 -9.04 9.78
CA ARG A 148 5.18 -8.20 10.99
C ARG A 148 3.91 -7.37 11.19
N VAL A 149 2.84 -7.65 10.45
CA VAL A 149 1.60 -6.86 10.44
C VAL A 149 1.04 -6.52 11.83
N CYS A 150 1.15 -7.44 12.80
CA CYS A 150 0.68 -7.22 14.17
C CYS A 150 1.54 -6.24 15.00
N HIS A 151 2.79 -6.00 14.60
CA HIS A 151 3.74 -5.13 15.30
C HIS A 151 3.78 -3.71 14.73
N LEU A 152 3.14 -3.47 13.58
CA LEU A 152 3.13 -2.17 12.92
C LEU A 152 2.07 -1.29 13.59
N LYS A 153 2.51 -0.23 14.28
CA LYS A 153 1.63 0.77 14.93
C LYS A 153 1.87 2.15 14.33
N GLY A 154 0.85 3.01 14.33
CA GLY A 154 0.96 4.43 13.97
C GLY A 154 1.74 4.70 12.69
N CYS A 155 2.97 5.18 12.86
CA CYS A 155 3.97 5.47 11.83
C CYS A 155 5.38 5.07 12.33
N GLU A 156 6.36 5.00 11.43
CA GLU A 156 7.78 4.85 11.82
C GLU A 156 8.62 6.04 11.33
N SER A 157 8.99 6.05 10.05
CA SER A 157 10.00 6.98 9.52
C SER A 157 9.42 8.24 8.88
N SER A 158 8.25 8.13 8.28
CA SER A 158 7.53 9.21 7.58
C SER A 158 6.03 8.91 7.64
N GLY A 159 5.20 9.93 7.49
CA GLY A 159 3.74 9.75 7.55
C GLY A 159 3.11 10.10 8.91
N CYS A 160 3.90 10.41 9.94
CA CYS A 160 3.40 10.59 11.30
C CYS A 160 2.38 11.73 11.47
N SER A 161 2.53 12.83 10.74
CA SER A 161 1.64 14.00 10.88
C SER A 161 0.19 13.74 10.45
N LYS A 162 -0.08 12.69 9.67
CA LYS A 162 -1.43 12.27 9.29
C LYS A 162 -1.87 10.96 9.94
N SER A 163 -1.03 10.38 10.80
CA SER A 163 -1.33 9.12 11.46
C SER A 163 -2.30 9.34 12.61
N HIS A 164 -3.33 8.51 12.68
CA HIS A 164 -3.98 8.22 13.94
C HIS A 164 -3.05 7.29 14.73
N TYR A 165 -2.76 7.66 15.97
CA TYR A 165 -2.10 6.79 16.91
C TYR A 165 -3.21 6.02 17.63
N ASP A 166 -3.27 4.71 17.43
CA ASP A 166 -4.02 3.87 18.35
C ASP A 166 -3.25 3.90 19.68
N GLU A 167 -3.65 4.80 20.59
CA GLU A 167 -3.42 4.60 22.02
C GLU A 167 -4.31 3.44 22.43
N ASP A 168 -3.74 2.24 22.42
CA ASP A 168 -4.28 1.00 22.98
C ASP A 168 -5.72 0.62 22.56
N THR A 169 -5.84 -0.46 21.77
CA THR A 169 -6.60 -1.68 22.14
C THR A 169 -6.67 -2.66 20.97
N PHE A 170 -5.87 -3.72 21.00
CA PHE A 170 -6.15 -4.94 20.22
C PHE A 170 -5.86 -6.16 21.09
N PHE A 171 -6.94 -6.89 21.45
CA PHE A 171 -6.95 -8.29 21.86
C PHE A 171 -7.52 -9.13 20.71
#